data_AF-A0ABD2A7W3-F1
#
_entry.id   AF-A0ABD2A7W3-F1
#
_cell.length_a   1.000
_cell.length_b   1.000
_cell.length_c   1.000
_cell.angle_alpha   90.00
_cell.angle_beta   90.00
_cell.angle_gamma   90.00
#
_symmetry.space_group_name_H-M   'P 1'
#
loop_
_entity.id
_entity.type
_entity.pdbx_description
1 polymer ?
#
loop_
_entity_poly.entity_id
_entity_poly.type
_entity_poly.pdbx_seq_one_letter_code
_entity_poly.pdbx_strand_id
1 'polypeptide(L)'
;MVALSTCCFSKAAAFRAVILGAPASGKGTISLRIIEQFNIIHISSGDKLRLHVKNGTELGKEVKKYLDSGSFVPDKTMISLIEKEIEVAGNRNWLLDGFPRTLTQAEMLHKIQPVNLVLNLIVPTSVILNRVKNRWVHLPSGRIYNIGFNDPKVPGKDDVTGEPLSQREDDKPEVVHRRLEEYSAKTKPVIDFYSNLGILKNFRGNTTDKIWPSINECIEQFL
;
A
#
# COMPACT_ATOMS: atom_id res chain seq x y z
N MET A 1 -54.67 13.09 0.37
CA MET A 1 -53.67 12.58 1.32
C MET A 1 -52.77 11.61 0.57
N VAL A 2 -51.63 12.06 0.04
CA VAL A 2 -50.50 11.20 -0.35
C VAL A 2 -49.24 12.02 -0.13
N ALA A 3 -48.58 11.82 1.01
CA ALA A 3 -47.26 12.37 1.26
C ALA A 3 -46.24 11.49 0.52
N LEU A 4 -45.64 12.02 -0.54
CA LEU A 4 -44.46 11.44 -1.16
C LEU A 4 -43.31 11.56 -0.16
N SER A 5 -43.00 10.44 0.50
CA SER A 5 -41.82 10.30 1.34
C SER A 5 -40.60 10.36 0.43
N THR A 6 -39.95 11.52 0.38
CA THR A 6 -38.62 11.68 -0.20
C THR A 6 -37.65 10.88 0.65
N CYS A 7 -37.29 9.70 0.16
CA CYS A 7 -36.22 8.89 0.70
C CYS A 7 -34.92 9.70 0.58
N CYS A 8 -34.45 10.26 1.70
CA CYS A 8 -33.10 10.80 1.79
C CYS A 8 -32.12 9.67 1.50
N PHE A 9 -31.57 9.63 0.28
CA PHE A 9 -30.36 8.86 0.01
C PHE A 9 -29.26 9.47 0.88
N SER A 10 -28.94 8.83 2.00
CA SER A 10 -27.70 9.13 2.71
C SER A 10 -26.57 8.88 1.71
N LYS A 11 -25.79 9.91 1.39
CA LYS A 11 -24.53 9.73 0.64
C LYS A 11 -23.75 8.64 1.37
N ALA A 12 -23.49 7.51 0.71
CA ALA A 12 -22.61 6.49 1.26
C ALA A 12 -21.29 7.18 1.66
N ALA A 13 -20.80 6.87 2.86
CA ALA A 13 -19.54 7.44 3.33
C ALA A 13 -18.46 7.12 2.30
N ALA A 14 -17.66 8.11 1.92
CA ALA A 14 -16.64 7.91 0.90
C ALA A 14 -15.68 6.78 1.31
N PHE A 15 -15.18 6.01 0.34
CA PHE A 15 -14.30 4.87 0.60
C PHE A 15 -12.92 5.37 1.02
N ARG A 16 -12.48 4.95 2.21
CA ARG A 16 -11.27 5.39 2.89
C ARG A 16 -10.56 4.14 3.40
N ALA A 17 -9.70 3.55 2.57
CA ALA A 17 -9.10 2.26 2.88
C ALA A 17 -7.59 2.31 3.06
N VAL A 18 -7.09 1.39 3.86
CA VAL A 18 -5.66 1.12 4.06
C VAL A 18 -5.37 -0.32 3.66
N ILE A 19 -4.24 -0.57 3.02
CA ILE A 19 -3.70 -1.92 2.82
C ILE A 19 -2.41 -2.14 3.62
N LEU A 20 -2.46 -3.13 4.52
CA LEU A 20 -1.36 -3.57 5.37
C LEU A 20 -0.82 -4.92 4.90
N GLY A 21 0.41 -5.21 5.32
CA GLY A 21 1.11 -6.44 4.95
C GLY A 21 2.62 -6.23 4.89
N ALA A 22 3.36 -7.32 5.13
CA ALA A 22 4.82 -7.31 5.10
C ALA A 22 5.40 -6.85 3.73
N PRO A 23 6.67 -6.43 3.66
CA PRO A 23 7.37 -6.25 2.39
C PRO A 23 7.17 -7.46 1.46
N ALA A 24 6.97 -7.22 0.17
CA ALA A 24 6.69 -8.26 -0.84
C ALA A 24 5.52 -9.24 -0.57
N SER A 25 4.60 -8.90 0.35
CA SER A 25 3.36 -9.68 0.55
C SER A 25 2.39 -9.62 -0.65
N GLY A 26 2.63 -8.73 -1.62
CA GLY A 26 1.77 -8.55 -2.80
C GLY A 26 0.82 -7.36 -2.72
N LYS A 27 0.97 -6.47 -1.71
CA LYS A 27 0.17 -5.24 -1.57
C LYS A 27 0.07 -4.46 -2.87
N GLY A 28 1.19 -4.04 -3.46
CA GLY A 28 1.18 -3.26 -4.68
C GLY A 28 0.42 -3.92 -5.84
N THR A 29 0.52 -5.24 -6.00
CA THR A 29 -0.25 -5.98 -7.02
C THR A 29 -1.76 -5.93 -6.73
N ILE A 30 -2.16 -6.15 -5.46
CA ILE A 30 -3.56 -6.04 -5.05
C ILE A 30 -4.05 -4.59 -5.17
N SER A 31 -3.27 -3.60 -4.73
CA SER A 31 -3.58 -2.18 -4.87
C SER A 31 -3.87 -1.82 -6.33
N LEU A 32 -3.01 -2.24 -7.27
CA LEU A 32 -3.23 -2.04 -8.72
C LEU A 32 -4.56 -2.64 -9.19
N ARG A 33 -4.89 -3.87 -8.80
CA ARG A 33 -6.18 -4.47 -9.14
C ARG A 33 -7.36 -3.69 -8.58
N ILE A 34 -7.26 -3.22 -7.33
CA ILE A 34 -8.30 -2.38 -6.71
C ILE A 34 -8.52 -1.10 -7.51
N ILE A 35 -7.44 -0.42 -7.90
CA ILE A 35 -7.50 0.84 -8.63
C ILE A 35 -8.13 0.63 -10.01
N GLU A 36 -7.70 -0.41 -10.73
CA GLU A 36 -8.19 -0.75 -12.06
C GLU A 36 -9.68 -1.11 -12.06
N GLN A 37 -10.14 -1.87 -11.05
CA GLN A 37 -11.52 -2.33 -10.99
C GLN A 37 -12.49 -1.27 -10.44
N PHE A 38 -12.08 -0.48 -9.45
CA PHE A 38 -12.99 0.38 -8.69
C PHE A 38 -12.75 1.88 -8.88
N ASN A 39 -11.80 2.28 -9.73
CA ASN A 39 -11.47 3.69 -10.00
C ASN A 39 -11.15 4.50 -8.71
N ILE A 40 -10.30 3.93 -7.87
CA ILE A 40 -9.88 4.48 -6.57
C ILE A 40 -8.55 5.22 -6.69
N ILE A 41 -8.39 6.35 -6.01
CA ILE A 41 -7.10 7.06 -5.95
C ILE A 41 -6.09 6.27 -5.11
N HIS A 42 -4.93 5.99 -5.68
CA HIS A 42 -3.85 5.29 -5.00
C HIS A 42 -2.86 6.25 -4.37
N ILE A 43 -2.63 6.09 -3.07
CA ILE A 43 -1.64 6.85 -2.33
C ILE A 43 -0.60 5.86 -1.78
N SER A 44 0.44 5.61 -2.57
CA SER A 44 1.59 4.75 -2.18
C SER A 44 2.68 5.59 -1.54
N SER A 45 2.80 5.51 -0.22
CA SER A 45 3.79 6.29 0.54
C SER A 45 5.22 5.97 0.08
N GLY A 46 5.50 4.69 -0.17
CA GLY A 46 6.81 4.25 -0.61
C GLY A 46 7.18 4.77 -2.00
N ASP A 47 6.25 4.74 -2.96
CA ASP A 47 6.56 5.20 -4.32
C ASP A 47 6.73 6.72 -4.36
N LYS A 48 5.95 7.46 -3.55
CA LYS A 48 6.15 8.90 -3.35
C LYS A 48 7.53 9.22 -2.78
N LEU A 49 7.96 8.53 -1.73
CA LEU A 49 9.30 8.72 -1.16
C LEU A 49 10.41 8.41 -2.18
N ARG A 50 10.28 7.32 -2.94
CA ARG A 50 11.24 6.96 -4.00
C ARG A 50 11.29 8.00 -5.11
N LEU A 51 10.16 8.58 -5.49
CA LEU A 51 10.09 9.68 -6.44
C LEU A 51 10.82 10.93 -5.91
N HIS A 52 10.63 11.27 -4.64
CA HIS A 52 11.35 12.37 -3.99
C HIS A 52 12.87 12.17 -4.00
N VAL A 53 13.35 10.95 -3.74
CA VAL A 53 14.77 10.58 -3.82
C VAL A 53 15.28 10.70 -5.26
N LYS A 54 14.56 10.13 -6.23
CA LYS A 54 14.93 10.19 -7.65
C LYS A 54 15.05 11.62 -8.15
N ASN A 55 14.14 12.49 -7.74
CA ASN A 55 14.10 13.89 -8.16
C ASN A 55 15.08 14.78 -7.36
N GLY A 56 15.85 14.22 -6.42
CA GLY A 56 16.83 14.98 -5.63
C GLY A 56 16.24 16.08 -4.76
N THR A 57 14.94 15.98 -4.42
CA THR A 57 14.26 16.96 -3.56
C THR A 57 14.84 16.96 -2.15
N GLU A 58 14.60 18.01 -1.36
CA GLU A 58 15.10 18.09 0.01
C GLU A 58 14.59 16.94 0.88
N LEU A 59 13.28 16.66 0.81
CA LEU A 59 12.69 15.47 1.42
C LEU A 59 13.38 14.18 0.92
N GLY A 60 13.65 14.09 -0.39
CA GLY A 60 14.35 12.95 -0.97
C GLY A 60 15.73 12.70 -0.36
N LYS A 61 16.54 13.75 -0.20
CA LYS A 61 17.86 13.66 0.43
C LYS A 61 17.76 13.21 1.89
N GLU A 62 16.79 13.75 2.63
CA GLU A 62 16.53 13.38 4.02
C GLU A 62 16.14 11.91 4.18
N VAL A 63 15.22 11.43 3.33
CA VAL A 63 14.62 10.10 3.49
C VAL A 63 15.47 8.97 2.90
N LYS A 64 16.39 9.29 1.99
CA LYS A 64 17.26 8.32 1.30
C LYS A 64 17.96 7.38 2.29
N LYS A 65 18.56 7.92 3.35
CA LYS A 65 19.27 7.13 4.37
C LYS A 65 18.38 6.08 5.05
N TYR A 66 17.09 6.37 5.24
CA TYR A 66 16.15 5.42 5.85
C TYR A 66 15.76 4.32 4.88
N LEU A 67 15.53 4.66 3.60
CA LEU A 67 15.25 3.67 2.56
C LEU A 67 16.43 2.72 2.34
N ASP A 68 17.64 3.26 2.22
CA ASP A 68 18.87 2.49 1.98
C ASP A 68 19.19 1.56 3.16
N SER A 69 18.87 2.00 4.39
CA SER A 69 19.07 1.19 5.60
C SER A 69 17.92 0.23 5.90
N GLY A 70 16.77 0.35 5.23
CA GLY A 70 15.57 -0.45 5.52
C GLY A 70 14.77 0.02 6.73
N SER A 71 15.12 1.17 7.32
CA SER A 71 14.43 1.73 8.47
C SER A 71 13.25 2.62 8.10
N PHE A 72 12.32 2.79 9.03
CA PHE A 72 11.19 3.70 8.82
C PHE A 72 11.63 5.16 8.88
N VAL A 73 11.10 5.94 7.94
CA VAL A 73 11.15 7.40 7.97
C VAL A 73 10.41 7.91 9.21
N PRO A 74 10.87 9.00 9.86
CA PRO A 74 10.22 9.55 11.06
C PRO A 74 8.72 9.81 10.86
N ASP A 75 7.93 9.52 11.90
CA ASP A 75 6.47 9.61 11.85
C ASP A 75 5.97 11.00 11.43
N LYS A 76 6.57 12.06 11.98
CA LYS A 76 6.23 13.45 11.63
C LYS A 76 6.37 13.72 10.13
N THR A 77 7.46 13.26 9.53
CA THR A 77 7.74 13.42 8.10
C THR A 77 6.72 12.64 7.26
N MET A 78 6.39 11.41 7.68
CA MET A 78 5.40 10.57 7.00
C MET A 78 3.99 11.12 7.08
N ILE A 79 3.55 11.58 8.26
CA ILE A 79 2.22 12.16 8.47
C ILE A 79 2.06 13.38 7.57
N SER A 80 3.03 14.31 7.58
CA SER A 80 2.96 15.52 6.75
C SER A 80 2.92 15.23 5.25
N LEU A 81 3.63 14.19 4.79
CA LEU A 81 3.57 13.75 3.39
C LEU A 81 2.17 13.23 3.04
N ILE A 82 1.59 12.39 3.89
CA ILE A 82 0.31 11.73 3.62
C ILE A 82 -0.87 12.69 3.75
N GLU A 83 -0.85 13.63 4.69
CA GLU A 83 -1.85 14.68 4.81
C GLU A 83 -2.00 15.45 3.49
N LYS A 84 -0.88 15.90 2.90
CA LYS A 84 -0.89 16.60 1.60
C LYS A 84 -1.47 15.75 0.47
N GLU A 85 -1.16 14.46 0.44
CA GLU A 85 -1.70 13.56 -0.59
C GLU A 85 -3.21 13.31 -0.41
N ILE A 86 -3.69 13.21 0.84
CA ILE A 86 -5.12 13.10 1.15
C ILE A 86 -5.86 14.39 0.78
N GLU A 87 -5.28 15.56 1.05
CA GLU A 87 -5.85 16.85 0.64
C GLU A 87 -6.01 16.93 -0.89
N VAL A 88 -5.00 16.51 -1.64
CA VAL A 88 -5.05 16.43 -3.11
C VAL A 88 -6.10 15.41 -3.57
N ALA A 89 -6.27 14.29 -2.87
CA ALA A 89 -7.32 13.31 -3.18
C ALA A 89 -8.73 13.89 -2.94
N GLY A 90 -8.88 14.75 -1.93
CA GLY A 90 -10.13 15.43 -1.58
C GLY A 90 -11.22 14.42 -1.19
N ASN A 91 -12.42 14.59 -1.74
CA ASN A 91 -13.56 13.73 -1.42
C ASN A 91 -13.58 12.39 -2.18
N ARG A 92 -12.66 12.17 -3.13
CA ARG A 92 -12.60 10.94 -3.93
C ARG A 92 -12.31 9.72 -3.05
N ASN A 93 -12.74 8.54 -3.52
CA ASN A 93 -12.37 7.27 -2.90
C ASN A 93 -10.85 7.07 -3.01
N TRP A 94 -10.20 6.64 -1.92
CA TRP A 94 -8.75 6.41 -1.94
C TRP A 94 -8.34 5.16 -1.16
N LEU A 95 -7.17 4.63 -1.55
CA LEU A 95 -6.46 3.53 -0.91
C LEU A 95 -5.04 3.98 -0.53
N LEU A 96 -4.72 3.90 0.76
CA LEU A 96 -3.38 4.10 1.29
C LEU A 96 -2.58 2.79 1.27
N ASP A 97 -1.46 2.76 0.56
CA ASP A 97 -0.51 1.64 0.53
C ASP A 97 0.81 2.02 1.21
N GLY A 98 1.18 1.25 2.22
CA GLY A 98 2.44 1.43 2.93
C GLY A 98 2.41 2.54 3.98
N PHE A 99 1.23 3.04 4.36
CA PHE A 99 0.99 3.90 5.51
C PHE A 99 -0.40 3.58 6.09
N PRO A 100 -0.59 3.55 7.42
CA PRO A 100 0.40 3.74 8.48
C PRO A 100 1.29 2.51 8.70
N ARG A 101 2.47 2.71 9.31
CA ARG A 101 3.40 1.65 9.70
C ARG A 101 3.73 1.59 11.19
N THR A 102 3.41 2.64 11.94
CA THR A 102 3.55 2.73 13.40
C THR A 102 2.19 3.05 14.03
N LEU A 103 2.04 2.74 15.32
CA LEU A 103 0.81 3.06 16.06
C LEU A 103 0.49 4.56 16.02
N THR A 104 1.50 5.41 16.27
CA THR A 104 1.37 6.88 16.21
C THR A 104 0.81 7.34 14.86
N GLN A 105 1.30 6.78 13.75
CA GLN A 105 0.78 7.11 12.42
C GLN A 105 -0.69 6.69 12.26
N ALA A 106 -1.07 5.52 12.79
CA ALA A 106 -2.43 5.00 12.69
C ALA A 106 -3.44 5.83 13.50
N GLU A 107 -3.08 6.20 14.73
CA GLU A 107 -3.88 7.07 15.60
C GLU A 107 -4.07 8.45 14.97
N MET A 108 -2.99 9.05 14.46
CA MET A 108 -3.04 10.35 13.81
C MET A 108 -3.86 10.31 12.52
N LEU A 109 -3.64 9.31 11.66
CA LEU A 109 -4.42 9.13 10.44
C LEU A 109 -5.91 9.04 10.75
N HIS A 110 -6.30 8.17 11.69
CA HIS A 110 -7.71 7.96 12.00
C HIS A 110 -8.36 9.21 12.63
N LYS A 111 -7.58 10.01 13.36
CA LYS A 111 -8.04 11.30 13.91
C LYS A 111 -8.27 12.35 12.83
N ILE A 112 -7.39 12.45 11.84
CA ILE A 112 -7.47 13.47 10.78
C ILE A 112 -8.50 13.07 9.71
N GLN A 113 -8.49 11.79 9.34
CA GLN A 113 -9.31 11.26 8.27
C GLN A 113 -9.71 9.81 8.60
N PRO A 114 -10.91 9.60 9.19
CA PRO A 114 -11.38 8.28 9.58
C PRO A 114 -11.38 7.29 8.41
N VAL A 115 -10.67 6.18 8.63
CA VAL A 115 -10.59 5.03 7.71
C VAL A 115 -11.77 4.11 8.01
N ASN A 116 -12.40 3.56 6.97
CA ASN A 116 -13.55 2.65 7.12
C ASN A 116 -13.23 1.19 6.75
N LEU A 117 -12.10 0.92 6.09
CA LEU A 117 -11.66 -0.45 5.77
C LEU A 117 -10.13 -0.60 5.85
N VAL A 118 -9.66 -1.63 6.52
CA VAL A 118 -8.23 -2.00 6.55
C VAL A 118 -8.05 -3.42 6.04
N LEU A 119 -7.39 -3.57 4.91
CA LEU A 119 -7.08 -4.85 4.28
C LEU A 119 -5.71 -5.33 4.77
N ASN A 120 -5.65 -6.39 5.56
CA ASN A 120 -4.38 -6.94 6.06
C ASN A 120 -3.98 -8.21 5.31
N LEU A 121 -2.91 -8.13 4.51
CA LEU A 121 -2.36 -9.27 3.78
C LEU A 121 -1.39 -10.08 4.65
N ILE A 122 -1.75 -11.34 4.88
CA ILE A 122 -0.94 -12.28 5.67
C ILE A 122 -0.38 -13.35 4.74
N VAL A 123 0.94 -13.26 4.51
CA VAL A 123 1.69 -14.15 3.62
C VAL A 123 2.87 -14.76 4.39
N PRO A 124 3.17 -16.06 4.22
CA PRO A 124 4.31 -16.68 4.91
C PRO A 124 5.65 -16.01 4.59
N THR A 125 6.53 -15.89 5.59
CA THR A 125 7.86 -15.28 5.44
C THR A 125 8.71 -15.95 4.36
N SER A 126 8.64 -17.28 4.22
CA SER A 126 9.36 -18.02 3.18
C SER A 126 8.95 -17.58 1.76
N VAL A 127 7.65 -17.36 1.55
CA VAL A 127 7.11 -16.87 0.28
C VAL A 127 7.58 -15.43 0.03
N ILE A 128 7.57 -14.58 1.07
CA ILE A 128 8.05 -13.19 0.99
C ILE A 128 9.52 -13.14 0.56
N LEU A 129 10.39 -13.90 1.23
CA LEU A 129 11.83 -13.92 0.93
C LEU A 129 12.11 -14.40 -0.50
N ASN A 130 11.36 -15.38 -1.00
CA ASN A 130 11.47 -15.83 -2.38
C ASN A 130 11.06 -14.74 -3.38
N ARG A 131 9.97 -14.02 -3.10
CA ARG A 131 9.47 -12.96 -3.98
C ARG A 131 10.42 -11.78 -4.10
N VAL A 132 11.09 -11.38 -3.02
CA VAL A 132 11.97 -10.20 -3.09
C VAL A 132 13.12 -10.42 -4.09
N LYS A 133 13.72 -11.62 -4.09
CA LYS A 133 14.82 -11.97 -5.00
C LYS A 133 14.47 -11.80 -6.47
N ASN A 134 13.21 -12.06 -6.82
CA ASN A 134 12.73 -12.09 -8.20
C ASN A 134 11.99 -10.80 -8.60
N ARG A 135 11.98 -9.77 -7.74
CA ARG A 135 11.25 -8.53 -7.98
C ARG A 135 12.00 -7.60 -8.93
N TRP A 136 11.28 -7.12 -9.94
CA TRP A 136 11.70 -6.12 -10.91
C TRP A 136 10.67 -5.01 -10.97
N VAL A 137 11.11 -3.77 -11.22
CA VAL A 137 10.26 -2.60 -11.18
C VAL A 137 10.55 -1.70 -12.36
N HIS A 138 9.49 -1.22 -13.00
CA HIS A 138 9.58 -0.14 -13.97
C HIS A 138 9.49 1.20 -13.22
N LEU A 139 10.64 1.83 -12.94
CA LEU A 139 10.74 3.01 -12.05
C LEU A 139 9.80 4.18 -12.40
N PRO A 140 9.64 4.59 -13.67
CA PRO A 140 8.75 5.69 -14.03
C PRO A 140 7.28 5.45 -13.67
N SER A 141 6.81 4.20 -13.81
CA SER A 141 5.39 3.85 -13.61
C SER A 141 5.08 3.22 -12.26
N GLY A 142 6.09 2.64 -11.60
CA GLY A 142 5.92 1.83 -10.40
C GLY A 142 5.42 0.39 -10.67
N ARG A 143 5.18 -0.02 -11.93
CA ARG A 143 4.78 -1.40 -12.28
C ARG A 143 5.82 -2.40 -11.77
N ILE A 144 5.32 -3.53 -11.25
CA ILE A 144 6.12 -4.56 -10.58
C ILE A 144 5.99 -5.87 -11.36
N TYR A 145 7.12 -6.48 -11.66
CA TYR A 145 7.25 -7.81 -12.23
C TYR A 145 7.93 -8.72 -11.21
N ASN A 146 7.51 -9.98 -11.14
CA ASN A 146 8.10 -10.99 -10.29
C ASN A 146 8.41 -12.21 -11.16
N ILE A 147 9.70 -12.47 -11.36
CA ILE A 147 10.14 -13.53 -12.26
C ILE A 147 9.60 -14.89 -11.79
N GLY A 148 8.92 -15.61 -12.69
CA GLY A 148 8.22 -16.87 -12.42
C GLY A 148 6.80 -16.75 -11.87
N PHE A 149 6.27 -15.53 -11.71
CA PHE A 149 4.87 -15.29 -11.32
C PHE A 149 4.14 -14.37 -12.29
N ASN A 150 4.72 -13.19 -12.55
CA ASN A 150 4.24 -12.27 -13.56
C ASN A 150 5.45 -11.73 -14.34
N ASP A 151 6.04 -12.63 -15.13
CA ASP A 151 7.16 -12.34 -16.01
C ASP A 151 6.80 -11.24 -17.01
N PRO A 152 7.72 -10.31 -17.31
CA PRO A 152 7.51 -9.40 -18.42
C PRO A 152 7.48 -10.18 -19.74
N LYS A 153 6.70 -9.71 -20.72
CA LYS A 153 6.63 -10.27 -22.08
C LYS A 153 8.01 -10.33 -22.73
N VAL A 154 8.86 -9.35 -22.46
CA VAL A 154 10.25 -9.31 -22.89
C VAL A 154 11.15 -9.22 -21.66
N PRO A 155 12.10 -10.16 -21.45
CA PRO A 155 12.99 -10.13 -20.29
C PRO A 155 13.67 -8.78 -20.08
N GLY A 156 13.54 -8.24 -18.87
CA GLY A 156 14.15 -6.97 -18.47
C GLY A 156 13.48 -5.71 -19.03
N LYS A 157 12.33 -5.81 -19.70
CA LYS A 157 11.59 -4.65 -20.24
C LYS A 157 10.18 -4.55 -19.70
N ASP A 158 9.70 -3.32 -19.56
CA ASP A 158 8.31 -3.04 -19.20
C ASP A 158 7.36 -3.35 -20.37
N ASP A 159 6.25 -4.02 -20.07
CA ASP A 159 5.28 -4.47 -21.09
C ASP A 159 4.50 -3.35 -21.77
N VAL A 160 4.47 -2.15 -21.18
CA VAL A 160 3.72 -1.00 -21.70
C VAL A 160 4.63 -0.05 -22.45
N THR A 161 5.81 0.28 -21.90
CA THR A 161 6.71 1.28 -22.49
C THR A 161 7.90 0.69 -23.22
N GLY A 162 8.25 -0.58 -22.96
CA GLY A 162 9.47 -1.22 -23.48
C GLY A 162 10.76 -0.72 -22.82
N GLU A 163 10.65 0.17 -21.83
CA GLU A 163 11.77 0.73 -21.06
C GLU A 163 12.38 -0.33 -20.12
N PRO A 164 13.66 -0.20 -19.72
CA PRO A 164 14.31 -1.19 -18.87
C PRO A 164 13.69 -1.27 -17.48
N LEU A 165 13.58 -2.49 -16.98
CA LEU A 165 13.28 -2.78 -15.58
C LEU A 165 14.54 -2.70 -14.72
N SER A 166 14.38 -2.37 -13.44
CA SER A 166 15.46 -2.41 -12.47
C SER A 166 15.02 -3.10 -11.18
N GLN A 167 15.99 -3.59 -10.41
CA GLN A 167 15.76 -3.97 -9.02
C GLN A 167 15.86 -2.73 -8.12
N ARG A 168 15.28 -2.79 -6.93
CA ARG A 168 15.42 -1.70 -5.96
C ARG A 168 16.62 -1.95 -5.06
N GLU A 169 17.29 -0.88 -4.65
CA GLU A 169 18.39 -0.98 -3.68
C GLU A 169 17.90 -1.57 -2.34
N ASP A 170 16.63 -1.32 -1.97
CA ASP A 170 16.02 -1.81 -0.73
C ASP A 170 15.47 -3.25 -0.82
N ASP A 171 15.76 -3.97 -1.93
CA ASP A 171 15.47 -5.40 -2.12
C ASP A 171 16.70 -6.29 -1.79
N LYS A 172 17.84 -5.71 -1.36
CA LYS A 172 19.01 -6.49 -0.89
C LYS A 172 18.68 -7.33 0.36
N PRO A 173 19.21 -8.56 0.50
CA PRO A 173 18.84 -9.48 1.58
C PRO A 173 18.90 -8.88 2.99
N GLU A 174 19.97 -8.17 3.31
CA GLU A 174 20.20 -7.51 4.60
C GLU A 174 19.17 -6.41 4.89
N VAL A 175 18.79 -5.65 3.86
CA VAL A 175 17.76 -4.59 3.96
C VAL A 175 16.38 -5.22 4.15
N VAL A 176 16.09 -6.30 3.42
CA VAL A 176 14.84 -7.05 3.51
C VAL A 176 14.63 -7.63 4.90
N HIS A 177 15.67 -8.22 5.49
CA HIS A 177 15.61 -8.73 6.86
C HIS A 177 15.27 -7.62 7.85
N ARG A 178 15.97 -6.47 7.80
CA ARG A 178 15.65 -5.34 8.67
C ARG A 178 14.23 -4.84 8.47
N ARG A 179 13.74 -4.77 7.23
CA ARG A 179 12.36 -4.35 6.94
C ARG A 179 11.33 -5.33 7.51
N LEU A 180 11.61 -6.63 7.54
CA LEU A 180 10.75 -7.63 8.15
C LEU A 180 10.73 -7.52 9.67
N GLU A 181 11.90 -7.28 10.28
CA GLU A 181 12.01 -7.02 11.72
C GLU A 181 11.24 -5.75 12.12
N GLU A 182 11.46 -4.64 11.41
CA GLU A 182 10.75 -3.38 11.67
C GLU A 182 9.23 -3.55 11.47
N TYR A 183 8.79 -4.27 10.44
CA TYR A 183 7.38 -4.57 10.23
C TYR A 183 6.79 -5.34 11.42
N SER A 184 7.47 -6.41 11.87
CA SER A 184 6.99 -7.22 12.99
C SER A 184 6.93 -6.43 14.29
N ALA A 185 7.93 -5.57 14.54
CA ALA A 185 8.02 -4.79 15.78
C ALA A 185 7.05 -3.60 15.81
N LYS A 186 6.92 -2.86 14.69
CA LYS A 186 6.22 -1.57 14.66
C LYS A 186 4.83 -1.63 14.04
N THR A 187 4.58 -2.55 13.11
CA THR A 187 3.29 -2.65 12.41
C THR A 187 2.32 -3.61 13.10
N LYS A 188 2.78 -4.52 13.96
CA LYS A 188 1.89 -5.36 14.77
C LYS A 188 0.92 -4.53 15.64
N PRO A 189 1.35 -3.49 16.38
CA PRO A 189 0.44 -2.60 17.11
C PRO A 189 -0.61 -1.91 16.23
N VAL A 190 -0.29 -1.65 14.94
CA VAL A 190 -1.23 -1.05 13.98
C VAL A 190 -2.36 -2.02 13.63
N ILE A 191 -2.03 -3.31 13.48
CA ILE A 191 -3.02 -4.37 13.24
C ILE A 191 -3.96 -4.45 14.44
N ASP A 192 -3.42 -4.45 15.67
CA ASP A 192 -4.21 -4.53 16.90
C ASP A 192 -5.14 -3.31 17.02
N PHE A 193 -4.63 -2.10 16.76
CA PHE A 193 -5.41 -0.86 16.76
C PHE A 193 -6.63 -0.94 15.82
N TYR A 194 -6.42 -1.29 14.54
CA TYR A 194 -7.53 -1.37 13.58
C TYR A 194 -8.45 -2.58 13.79
N SER A 195 -7.93 -3.66 14.37
CA SER A 195 -8.76 -4.80 14.80
C SER A 195 -9.72 -4.39 15.92
N ASN A 196 -9.25 -3.62 16.90
CA ASN A 196 -10.10 -3.11 18.00
C ASN A 196 -11.18 -2.15 17.52
N LEU A 197 -10.94 -1.43 16.42
CA LEU A 197 -11.95 -0.59 15.76
C LEU A 197 -12.95 -1.38 14.91
N GLY A 198 -12.76 -2.69 14.71
CA GLY A 198 -13.68 -3.55 13.94
C GLY A 198 -13.62 -3.37 12.42
N ILE A 199 -12.68 -2.56 11.91
CA ILE A 199 -12.56 -2.23 10.47
C ILE A 199 -11.45 -3.01 9.76
N LEU A 200 -10.70 -3.85 10.46
CA LEU A 200 -9.66 -4.69 9.89
C LEU A 200 -10.19 -6.02 9.36
N LYS A 201 -9.83 -6.36 8.12
CA LYS A 201 -10.14 -7.62 7.44
C LYS A 201 -8.84 -8.33 7.07
N ASN A 202 -8.70 -9.58 7.51
CA ASN A 202 -7.50 -10.40 7.29
C ASN A 202 -7.66 -11.26 6.04
N PHE A 203 -6.65 -11.25 5.17
CA PHE A 203 -6.60 -12.09 3.97
C PHE A 203 -5.32 -12.90 3.96
N ARG A 204 -5.46 -14.23 4.04
CA ARG A 204 -4.35 -15.18 4.14
C ARG A 204 -4.16 -15.89 2.82
N GLY A 205 -2.91 -16.00 2.35
CA GLY A 205 -2.60 -16.79 1.16
C GLY A 205 -1.14 -16.71 0.72
N ASN A 206 -0.79 -17.60 -0.22
CA ASN A 206 0.56 -17.69 -0.75
C ASN A 206 0.73 -16.97 -2.10
N THR A 207 -0.36 -16.65 -2.79
CA THR A 207 -0.35 -15.96 -4.09
C THR A 207 -1.44 -14.89 -4.09
N THR A 208 -1.20 -13.80 -4.84
CA THR A 208 -2.19 -12.72 -4.96
C THR A 208 -3.47 -13.18 -5.66
N ASP A 209 -3.39 -14.15 -6.57
CA ASP A 209 -4.58 -14.70 -7.26
C ASP A 209 -5.51 -15.47 -6.34
N LYS A 210 -4.98 -16.14 -5.32
CA LYS A 210 -5.80 -16.82 -4.31
C LYS A 210 -6.43 -15.84 -3.32
N ILE A 211 -5.75 -14.72 -3.06
CA ILE A 211 -6.18 -13.69 -2.10
C ILE A 211 -7.22 -12.74 -2.74
N TRP A 212 -7.05 -12.45 -4.04
CA TRP A 212 -7.79 -11.42 -4.75
C TRP A 212 -9.32 -11.58 -4.72
N PRO A 213 -9.92 -12.76 -4.99
CA PRO A 213 -11.38 -12.89 -5.04
C PRO A 213 -12.07 -12.45 -3.74
N SER A 214 -11.51 -12.83 -2.59
CA SER A 214 -12.06 -12.44 -1.28
C SER A 214 -11.89 -10.95 -0.98
N ILE A 215 -10.79 -10.34 -1.45
CA ILE A 215 -10.61 -8.88 -1.33
C ILE A 215 -11.63 -8.15 -2.19
N ASN A 216 -11.83 -8.64 -3.42
CA ASN A 216 -12.78 -8.06 -4.35
C ASN A 216 -14.20 -8.03 -3.76
N GLU A 217 -14.70 -9.19 -3.32
CA GLU A 217 -16.01 -9.32 -2.67
C GLU A 217 -16.14 -8.46 -1.41
N CYS A 218 -15.05 -8.33 -0.63
CA CYS A 218 -15.03 -7.46 0.54
C CYS A 218 -15.17 -5.98 0.16
N ILE A 219 -14.50 -5.51 -0.89
CA ILE A 219 -14.55 -4.10 -1.30
C ILE A 219 -15.90 -3.73 -1.93
N GLU A 220 -16.53 -4.66 -2.65
CA GLU A 220 -17.88 -4.49 -3.22
C GLU A 220 -18.95 -4.17 -2.16
N GLN A 221 -18.72 -4.48 -0.89
CA GLN A 221 -19.63 -4.15 0.21
C GLN A 221 -19.51 -2.68 0.67
N PHE A 222 -18.48 -1.94 0.22
CA PHE A 222 -18.19 -0.57 0.65
C PHE A 222 -18.33 0.47 -0.47
N LEU A 223 -18.57 0.04 -1.71
CA LEU A 223 -18.68 0.89 -2.90
C LEU A 223 -20.06 0.72 -3.54
#